data_AF-A0A512JD31-F1
#
_entry.id   AF-A0A512JD31-F1
#
_cell.length_a   1.000
_cell.length_b   1.000
_cell.length_c   1.000
_cell.angle_alpha   90.00
_cell.angle_beta   90.00
_cell.angle_gamma   90.00
#
_symmetry.space_group_name_H-M   'P 1'
#
loop_
_entity.id
_entity.type
_entity.pdbx_description
1 polymer ?
#
loop_
_entity_poly.entity_id
_entity_poly.type
_entity_poly.pdbx_seq_one_letter_code
_entity_poly.pdbx_strand_id
1 'polypeptide(L)'
;MSHLPPPLHVLAVRTSKTILVLFVALFCLVVGCNNVVDYGSNYTFVQHVMTMDTTFPDNRLKDRGISSPLMHQIAYGLIIAGELTAGL
;
A
#
# COMPACT_ATOMS: atom_id res chain seq x y z
N MET A 1 -25.68 -39.15 -6.83
CA MET A 1 -25.79 -37.86 -6.11
C MET A 1 -25.56 -36.75 -7.13
N SER A 2 -26.61 -36.08 -7.57
CA SER A 2 -26.56 -35.04 -8.60
C SER A 2 -26.07 -33.72 -8.01
N HIS A 3 -24.92 -33.21 -8.46
CA HIS A 3 -24.49 -31.84 -8.19
C HIS A 3 -25.40 -30.88 -8.97
N LEU A 4 -26.40 -30.30 -8.31
CA LEU A 4 -27.12 -29.14 -8.84
C LEU A 4 -26.11 -27.98 -9.01
N PRO A 5 -26.16 -27.21 -10.12
CA PRO A 5 -25.34 -26.03 -10.25
C PRO A 5 -25.62 -25.04 -9.12
N PRO A 6 -24.61 -24.28 -8.66
CA PRO A 6 -24.81 -23.30 -7.61
C PRO A 6 -25.84 -22.25 -8.05
N PRO A 7 -26.67 -21.74 -7.12
CA PRO A 7 -27.70 -20.76 -7.46
C PRO A 7 -27.05 -19.44 -7.92
N LEU A 8 -27.73 -18.71 -8.80
CA LEU A 8 -27.19 -17.52 -9.47
C LEU A 8 -26.67 -16.44 -8.50
N HIS A 9 -27.33 -16.27 -7.34
CA HIS A 9 -26.88 -15.31 -6.32
C HIS A 9 -25.51 -15.69 -5.71
N VAL A 10 -25.20 -16.99 -5.59
CA VAL A 10 -23.88 -17.44 -5.11
C VAL A 10 -22.81 -17.15 -6.16
N LEU A 11 -23.07 -17.39 -7.45
CA LEU A 11 -22.13 -17.00 -8.51
C LEU A 11 -21.91 -15.49 -8.50
N ALA A 12 -22.98 -14.70 -8.44
CA ALA A 12 -22.89 -13.24 -8.41
C ALA A 12 -22.04 -12.74 -7.24
N VAL A 13 -22.27 -13.23 -6.03
CA VAL A 13 -21.46 -12.84 -4.85
C VAL A 13 -19.99 -13.23 -5.01
N ARG A 14 -19.69 -14.40 -5.57
CA ARG A 14 -18.30 -14.84 -5.81
C ARG A 14 -17.62 -13.95 -6.84
N THR A 15 -18.27 -13.70 -7.97
CA THR A 15 -17.75 -12.83 -9.03
C THR A 15 -17.53 -11.41 -8.52
N SER A 16 -18.46 -10.84 -7.76
CA SER A 16 -18.30 -9.51 -7.16
C SER A 16 -17.08 -9.43 -6.24
N LYS A 17 -16.83 -10.46 -5.42
CA LYS A 17 -15.64 -10.51 -4.55
C LYS A 17 -14.35 -10.63 -5.37
N THR A 18 -14.33 -11.45 -6.42
CA THR A 18 -13.18 -11.57 -7.31
C THR A 18 -12.86 -10.25 -8.00
N ILE A 19 -13.88 -9.56 -8.54
CA ILE A 19 -13.72 -8.25 -9.18
C ILE A 19 -13.22 -7.21 -8.17
N LEU A 20 -13.78 -7.21 -6.95
CA LEU A 20 -13.35 -6.30 -5.89
C LEU A 20 -11.86 -6.48 -5.58
N VAL A 21 -11.41 -7.71 -5.33
CA VAL A 21 -9.99 -7.98 -5.03
C VAL A 21 -9.10 -7.69 -6.24
N LEU A 22 -9.57 -7.96 -7.46
CA LEU A 22 -8.85 -7.57 -8.69
C LEU A 22 -8.62 -6.06 -8.75
N PHE A 23 -9.63 -5.24 -8.45
CA PHE A 23 -9.45 -3.79 -8.44
C PHE A 23 -8.52 -3.30 -7.32
N VAL A 24 -8.57 -3.92 -6.15
CA VAL A 24 -7.62 -3.63 -5.06
C VAL A 24 -6.19 -3.96 -5.52
N ALA A 25 -5.99 -5.13 -6.14
CA ALA A 25 -4.68 -5.54 -6.66
C ALA A 25 -4.16 -4.58 -7.74
N LEU A 26 -5.00 -4.23 -8.72
CA LEU A 26 -4.65 -3.25 -9.76
C LEU A 26 -4.32 -1.87 -9.16
N PHE A 27 -5.09 -1.41 -8.16
CA PHE A 27 -4.80 -0.16 -7.46
C PHE A 27 -3.42 -0.22 -6.78
N CYS A 28 -3.10 -1.31 -6.07
CA CYS A 28 -1.78 -1.49 -5.46
C CYS A 28 -0.64 -1.49 -6.50
N LEU A 29 -0.84 -2.11 -7.67
CA LEU A 29 0.15 -2.04 -8.77
C LEU A 29 0.33 -0.61 -9.30
N VAL A 30 -0.76 0.15 -9.47
CA VAL A 30 -0.67 1.55 -9.91
C VAL A 30 0.11 2.39 -8.91
N VAL A 31 -0.16 2.22 -7.60
CA VAL A 31 0.54 2.93 -6.53
C VAL A 31 2.02 2.51 -6.46
N GLY A 32 2.32 1.21 -6.51
CA GLY A 32 3.69 0.71 -6.53
C GLY A 32 4.48 1.20 -7.75
N CYS A 33 3.87 1.19 -8.93
CA CYS A 33 4.45 1.78 -10.13
C CYS A 33 4.70 3.28 -9.96
N ASN A 34 3.76 4.03 -9.39
CA ASN A 34 3.94 5.46 -9.10
C ASN A 34 5.14 5.72 -8.17
N ASN A 35 5.29 4.93 -7.11
CA ASN A 35 6.41 5.04 -6.17
C ASN A 35 7.76 4.66 -6.83
N VAL A 36 7.77 3.82 -7.86
CA VAL A 36 8.98 3.52 -8.64
C VAL A 36 9.28 4.63 -9.67
N VAL A 37 8.26 5.11 -10.39
CA VAL A 37 8.41 6.07 -11.49
C VAL A 37 8.76 7.46 -10.98
N ASP A 38 8.07 7.94 -9.94
CA ASP A 38 8.39 9.20 -9.24
C ASP A 38 9.02 8.90 -7.88
N TYR A 39 10.15 8.19 -7.91
CA TYR A 39 10.84 7.75 -6.69
C TYR A 39 11.25 8.93 -5.80
N GLY A 40 11.81 10.00 -6.39
CA GLY A 40 12.37 11.11 -5.64
C GLY A 40 11.34 11.84 -4.78
N SER A 41 10.21 12.24 -5.39
CA SER A 41 9.15 12.97 -4.69
C SER A 41 8.53 12.15 -3.56
N ASN A 42 8.20 10.88 -3.85
CA ASN A 42 7.59 9.98 -2.88
C ASN A 42 8.57 9.56 -1.77
N TYR A 43 9.86 9.39 -2.08
CA TYR A 43 10.89 9.17 -1.06
C TYR A 43 10.98 10.36 -0.10
N THR A 44 11.03 11.61 -0.61
CA THR A 44 11.04 12.80 0.24
C THR A 44 9.81 12.89 1.15
N PHE A 45 8.63 12.50 0.66
CA PHE A 45 7.45 12.38 1.51
C PHE A 45 7.65 11.39 2.66
N VAL A 46 8.19 10.19 2.38
CA VAL A 46 8.52 9.19 3.43
C VAL A 46 9.54 9.74 4.42
N GLN A 47 10.55 10.48 3.97
CA GLN A 47 11.52 11.11 4.86
C GLN A 47 10.86 12.09 5.84
N HIS A 48 9.96 12.95 5.38
CA HIS A 48 9.22 13.88 6.24
C HIS A 48 8.32 13.15 7.25
N VAL A 49 7.64 12.08 6.82
CA VAL A 49 6.83 11.26 7.73
C VAL A 49 7.70 10.62 8.80
N MET A 50 8.82 10.02 8.42
CA MET A 50 9.70 9.32 9.36
C MET A 50 10.44 10.26 10.29
N THR A 51 10.87 11.43 9.81
CA THR A 51 11.54 12.46 10.64
C THR A 51 10.57 13.24 11.51
N MET A 52 9.26 13.20 11.19
CA MET A 52 8.20 13.94 11.87
C MET A 52 8.42 15.47 11.89
N ASP A 53 9.19 16.00 10.95
CA ASP A 53 9.56 17.42 10.90
C ASP A 53 8.36 18.33 10.59
N THR A 54 7.41 17.83 9.80
CA THR A 54 6.14 18.49 9.46
C THR A 54 5.01 18.27 10.48
N THR A 55 5.27 17.50 11.54
CA THR A 55 4.28 17.23 12.60
C THR A 55 4.13 18.44 13.54
N PHE A 56 2.91 18.66 14.07
CA PHE A 56 2.56 19.78 14.95
C PHE A 56 3.60 20.06 16.04
N PRO A 57 3.96 21.33 16.31
CA PRO A 57 5.04 21.69 17.22
C PRO A 57 4.94 21.09 18.63
N ASP A 58 3.72 21.04 19.20
CA ASP A 58 3.46 20.56 20.56
C ASP A 58 3.18 19.04 20.63
N ASN A 59 3.49 18.29 19.57
CA ASN A 59 3.30 16.85 19.61
C ASN A 59 4.33 16.20 20.54
N ARG A 60 3.81 15.58 21.61
CA ARG A 60 4.59 14.87 22.63
C ARG A 60 5.36 13.64 22.13
N LEU A 61 5.15 13.23 20.88
CA LEU A 61 5.76 12.03 20.28
C LEU A 61 6.84 12.35 19.22
N LYS A 62 7.22 13.62 19.02
CA LYS A 62 8.23 13.99 18.00
C LYS A 62 9.63 13.41 18.27
N ASP A 63 9.91 13.05 19.52
CA ASP A 63 11.14 12.37 19.91
C ASP A 63 11.31 10.97 19.28
N ARG A 64 10.22 10.40 18.74
CA ARG A 64 10.22 9.13 18.00
C ARG A 64 10.61 9.27 16.52
N GLY A 65 10.88 10.48 16.05
CA GLY A 65 11.33 10.73 14.69
C GLY A 65 12.61 9.95 14.38
N ILE A 66 12.63 9.30 13.22
CA ILE A 66 13.77 8.53 12.73
C ILE A 66 14.47 9.38 11.68
N SER A 67 15.71 9.81 11.95
CA SER A 67 16.49 10.66 11.03
C SER A 67 17.54 9.90 10.21
N SER A 68 17.60 8.57 10.34
CA SER A 68 18.57 7.74 9.62
C SER A 68 18.18 7.56 8.15
N PRO A 69 18.99 8.03 7.18
CA PRO A 69 18.69 7.88 5.75
C PRO A 69 18.58 6.42 5.31
N LEU A 70 19.38 5.54 5.91
CA LEU A 70 19.31 4.10 5.61
C LEU A 70 17.96 3.52 6.03
N MET A 71 17.43 3.93 7.19
CA MET A 71 16.11 3.48 7.65
C MET A 71 14.99 4.00 6.75
N HIS A 72 15.12 5.23 6.23
CA HIS A 72 14.17 5.77 5.25
C HIS A 72 14.17 4.93 3.96
N GLN A 73 15.34 4.58 3.43
CA GLN A 73 15.46 3.76 2.22
C GLN A 73 14.86 2.36 2.43
N ILE A 74 15.13 1.72 3.57
CA ILE A 74 14.56 0.42 3.90
C ILE A 74 13.04 0.51 4.00
N ALA A 75 12.51 1.48 4.74
CA ALA A 75 11.08 1.67 4.87
C ALA A 75 10.40 1.91 3.52
N TYR A 76 10.98 2.78 2.68
CA TYR A 76 10.43 3.06 1.37
C TYR A 76 10.50 1.86 0.43
N GLY A 77 11.60 1.11 0.45
CA GLY A 77 11.71 -0.16 -0.27
C GLY A 77 10.65 -1.19 0.16
N LEU A 78 10.35 -1.28 1.46
CA LEU A 78 9.30 -2.15 1.98
C LEU A 78 7.89 -1.71 1.56
N ILE A 79 7.63 -0.40 1.47
CA ILE A 79 6.36 0.14 0.96
C ILE A 79 6.17 -0.31 -0.50
N ILE A 80 7.15 -0.04 -1.36
CA ILE A 80 7.09 -0.43 -2.78
C ILE A 80 6.93 -1.95 -2.92
N ALA A 81 7.73 -2.73 -2.19
CA ALA A 81 7.64 -4.19 -2.24
C ALA A 81 6.26 -4.69 -1.78
N GLY A 82 5.70 -4.10 -0.72
CA GLY A 82 4.38 -4.43 -0.20
C GLY A 82 3.27 -4.11 -1.20
N GLU A 83 3.32 -2.95 -1.85
CA GLU A 83 2.35 -2.54 -2.88
C GLU A 83 2.40 -3.47 -4.10
N LEU A 84 3.60 -3.77 -4.60
CA LEU A 84 3.75 -4.69 -5.75
C LEU A 84 3.32 -6.11 -5.39
N THR A 85 3.66 -6.60 -4.19
CA THR A 85 3.27 -7.95 -3.74
C THR A 85 1.77 -8.05 -3.48
N ALA A 86 1.13 -7.01 -2.93
CA ALA A 86 -0.32 -6.98 -2.76
C ALA A 86 -1.07 -6.87 -4.10
N GLY A 87 -0.40 -6.36 -5.13
CA GLY A 87 -0.94 -6.20 -6.47
C GLY A 87 -0.80 -7.42 -7.40
N LEU A 88 0.03 -8.41 -7.04
CA LEU A 88 0.29 -9.63 -7.81
C LEU A 88 -0.42 -10.85 -7.18
#